data_AF-A0A5P9P884-F1
#
_entry.id   AF-A0A5P9P884-F1
#
_cell.length_a   1.000
_cell.length_b   1.000
_cell.length_c   1.000
_cell.angle_alpha   90.00
_cell.angle_beta   90.00
_cell.angle_gamma   90.00
#
_symmetry.space_group_name_H-M   'P 1'
#
loop_
_entity.id
_entity.type
_entity.pdbx_description
1 polymer ?
#
loop_
_entity_poly.entity_id
_entity_poly.type
_entity_poly.pdbx_seq_one_letter_code
_entity_poly.pdbx_strand_id
1 'polypeptide(L)'
;MDHNPSSRVSFGCPDELLETLDEIAEREDKNRSEKLRELVQKEVEAKGDLDEPQPVLPDDERLAEAYRLLHERVSAPHKSKRRVKLKTAKNKLYDNNTPKSAVLGKIIKPLESLGYVSVEAGHQNVWIVVPPMRYTDSEDLVEAGEKAVA
;
A
#
# COMPACT_ATOMS: atom_id res chain seq x y z
N MET A 1 31.07 -18.05 8.71
CA MET A 1 29.61 -18.09 8.93
C MET A 1 29.13 -19.45 8.44
N ASP A 2 28.43 -20.20 9.29
CA ASP A 2 27.81 -21.48 8.95
C ASP A 2 26.70 -21.24 7.91
N HIS A 3 26.99 -21.51 6.63
CA HIS A 3 26.00 -21.52 5.57
C HIS A 3 25.41 -22.92 5.45
N ASN A 4 24.63 -23.34 6.45
CA ASN A 4 23.83 -24.55 6.32
C ASN A 4 22.46 -24.14 5.75
N PRO A 5 22.14 -24.40 4.47
CA PRO A 5 20.86 -24.02 3.91
C PRO A 5 19.76 -24.87 4.52
N SER A 6 18.83 -24.25 5.25
CA SER A 6 17.67 -24.93 5.86
C SER A 6 16.73 -25.55 4.81
N SER A 7 16.78 -25.10 3.55
CA SER A 7 16.02 -25.64 2.44
C SER A 7 16.67 -25.28 1.10
N ARG A 8 16.59 -26.19 0.10
CA ARG A 8 17.10 -25.96 -1.25
C ARG A 8 15.94 -25.68 -2.20
N VAL A 9 15.96 -24.51 -2.83
CA VAL A 9 15.00 -24.10 -3.86
C VAL A 9 15.68 -24.19 -5.22
N SER A 10 15.05 -24.87 -6.18
CA SER A 10 15.53 -24.98 -7.56
C SER A 10 14.42 -24.58 -8.52
N PHE A 11 14.72 -23.70 -9.47
CA PHE A 11 13.82 -23.24 -10.51
C PHE A 11 14.59 -23.07 -11.81
N GLY A 12 13.89 -23.16 -12.95
CA GLY A 12 14.46 -22.84 -14.25
C GLY A 12 14.47 -21.33 -14.47
N CYS A 13 15.58 -20.79 -14.98
CA CYS A 13 15.70 -19.40 -15.37
C CYS A 13 16.39 -19.36 -16.74
N PRO A 14 15.91 -18.54 -17.69
CA PRO A 14 16.61 -18.33 -18.96
C PRO A 14 18.05 -17.87 -18.75
N ASP A 15 19.00 -18.44 -19.50
CA ASP A 15 20.43 -18.17 -19.34
C ASP A 15 20.76 -16.68 -19.52
N GLU A 16 20.13 -15.99 -20.47
CA GLU A 16 20.31 -14.54 -20.70
C GLU A 16 19.98 -13.69 -19.46
N LEU A 17 18.99 -14.10 -18.66
CA LEU A 17 18.60 -13.42 -17.43
C LEU A 17 19.56 -13.75 -16.28
N LEU A 18 20.11 -14.97 -16.26
CA LEU A 18 21.12 -15.36 -15.28
C LEU A 18 22.43 -14.60 -15.49
N GLU A 19 22.88 -14.47 -16.73
CA GLU A 19 24.07 -13.68 -17.09
C GLU A 19 23.90 -12.22 -16.66
N THR A 20 22.76 -11.61 -16.99
CA THR A 20 22.45 -10.23 -16.59
C THR A 20 22.41 -10.09 -15.06
N LEU A 21 21.85 -11.07 -14.36
CA LEU A 21 21.80 -11.06 -12.89
C LEU A 21 23.19 -11.17 -12.26
N ASP A 22 24.08 -11.96 -12.86
CA ASP A 22 25.48 -12.08 -12.40
C ASP A 22 26.22 -10.77 -12.54
N GLU A 23 26.09 -10.09 -13.69
CA GLU A 23 26.70 -8.76 -13.89
C GLU A 23 26.21 -7.75 -12.84
N ILE A 24 24.93 -7.79 -12.49
CA ILE A 24 24.36 -6.93 -11.44
C ILE A 24 24.94 -7.29 -10.07
N ALA A 25 25.05 -8.58 -9.76
CA ALA A 25 25.58 -9.06 -8.49
C ALA A 25 27.06 -8.70 -8.33
N GLU A 26 27.87 -8.86 -9.38
CA GLU A 26 29.29 -8.48 -9.40
C GLU A 26 29.49 -6.98 -9.16
N ARG A 27 28.67 -6.12 -9.77
CA ARG A 27 28.72 -4.66 -9.53
C ARG A 27 28.41 -4.26 -8.09
N GLU A 28 27.72 -5.12 -7.36
CA GLU A 28 27.36 -4.92 -5.95
C GLU A 28 28.25 -5.73 -4.98
N ASP A 29 29.36 -6.31 -5.46
CA ASP A 29 30.26 -7.19 -4.68
C ASP A 29 29.52 -8.38 -4.03
N LYS A 30 28.53 -8.95 -4.72
CA LYS A 30 27.68 -10.05 -4.25
C LYS A 30 27.73 -11.25 -5.18
N ASN A 31 27.51 -12.44 -4.65
CA ASN A 31 27.25 -13.62 -5.47
C ASN A 31 25.76 -13.70 -5.87
N ARG A 32 25.45 -14.35 -7.00
CA ARG A 32 24.09 -14.63 -7.49
C ARG A 32 23.13 -15.08 -6.40
N SER A 33 23.56 -16.04 -5.57
CA SER A 33 22.72 -16.56 -4.50
C SER A 33 22.42 -15.54 -3.40
N GLU A 34 23.35 -14.62 -3.13
CA GLU A 34 23.14 -13.55 -2.14
C GLU A 34 22.17 -12.50 -2.69
N LYS A 35 22.33 -12.14 -3.97
CA LYS A 35 21.41 -11.23 -4.66
C LYS A 35 19.98 -11.78 -4.71
N LEU A 36 19.83 -13.07 -5.03
CA LEU A 36 18.51 -13.72 -5.03
C LEU A 36 17.87 -13.74 -3.63
N ARG A 37 18.64 -14.04 -2.58
CA ARG A 37 18.13 -13.98 -1.20
C ARG A 37 17.71 -12.58 -0.80
N GLU A 38 18.48 -11.56 -1.17
CA GLU A 38 18.15 -10.16 -0.91
C GLU A 38 16.88 -9.74 -1.66
N LEU A 39 16.71 -10.15 -2.92
CA LEU A 39 15.49 -9.87 -3.68
C LEU A 39 14.27 -10.53 -3.04
N VAL A 40 14.39 -11.79 -2.61
CA VAL A 40 13.32 -12.49 -1.88
C VAL A 40 13.01 -11.80 -0.56
N GLN A 41 14.03 -11.47 0.23
CA GLN A 41 13.86 -10.77 1.50
C GLN A 41 13.18 -9.41 1.29
N LYS A 42 13.64 -8.62 0.33
CA LYS A 42 13.06 -7.32 0.00
C LYS A 42 11.61 -7.43 -0.47
N GLU A 43 11.29 -8.46 -1.25
CA GLU A 43 9.93 -8.71 -1.70
C GLU A 43 9.01 -9.10 -0.53
N VAL A 44 9.51 -9.97 0.37
CA VAL A 44 8.80 -10.38 1.59
C VAL A 44 8.63 -9.20 2.56
N GLU A 45 9.65 -8.37 2.74
CA GLU A 45 9.57 -7.17 3.59
C GLU A 45 8.65 -6.09 2.97
N ALA A 46 8.67 -5.92 1.64
CA ALA A 46 7.82 -4.96 0.94
C ALA A 46 6.34 -5.38 0.90
N LYS A 47 6.07 -6.69 0.86
CA LYS A 47 4.73 -7.29 0.86
C LYS A 47 4.40 -7.99 2.18
N GLY A 48 5.07 -7.57 3.27
CA GLY A 48 5.02 -8.22 4.59
C GLY A 48 3.61 -8.60 5.05
N ASP A 49 3.58 -9.68 5.84
CA ASP A 49 2.42 -10.43 6.36
C ASP A 49 1.19 -10.43 5.46
N LEU A 50 1.07 -11.48 4.65
CA LEU A 50 -0.16 -11.81 3.93
C LEU A 50 -1.32 -12.18 4.88
N ASP A 51 -1.00 -12.39 6.17
CA ASP A 51 -1.93 -12.60 7.28
C ASP A 51 -2.28 -11.29 8.00
N GLU A 52 -1.74 -10.13 7.60
CA GLU A 52 -2.27 -8.86 8.09
C GLU A 52 -3.74 -8.75 7.68
N PRO A 53 -4.64 -8.41 8.63
CA PRO A 53 -6.05 -8.36 8.32
C PRO A 53 -6.27 -7.41 7.15
N GLN A 54 -7.17 -7.73 6.22
CA GLN A 54 -7.29 -6.88 5.03
C GLN A 54 -7.76 -5.48 5.44
N PRO A 55 -7.20 -4.42 4.84
CA PRO A 55 -7.65 -3.08 5.13
C PRO A 55 -9.12 -2.97 4.73
N VAL A 56 -9.95 -2.42 5.61
CA VAL A 56 -11.31 -2.04 5.27
C VAL A 56 -11.18 -0.99 4.17
N LEU A 57 -11.73 -1.31 3.00
CA LEU A 57 -11.71 -0.45 1.82
C LEU A 57 -13.13 -0.05 1.46
N PRO A 58 -13.33 1.10 0.80
CA PRO A 58 -14.61 1.43 0.18
C PRO A 58 -15.06 0.33 -0.79
N ASP A 59 -16.37 0.07 -0.86
CA ASP A 59 -16.96 -0.90 -1.81
C ASP A 59 -16.74 -0.48 -3.28
N ASP A 60 -16.61 0.83 -3.53
CA ASP A 60 -16.29 1.35 -4.85
C ASP A 60 -14.78 1.18 -5.13
N GLU A 61 -14.46 0.35 -6.13
CA GLU A 61 -13.09 0.04 -6.56
C GLU A 61 -12.27 1.31 -6.83
N ARG A 62 -12.88 2.36 -7.39
CA ARG A 62 -12.18 3.63 -7.68
C ARG A 62 -11.84 4.39 -6.41
N LEU A 63 -12.73 4.37 -5.42
CA LEU A 63 -12.48 4.99 -4.13
C LEU A 63 -11.45 4.18 -3.33
N ALA A 64 -11.50 2.85 -3.41
CA ALA A 64 -10.50 1.97 -2.81
C ALA A 64 -9.09 2.20 -3.37
N GLU A 65 -8.95 2.29 -4.69
CA GLU A 65 -7.67 2.59 -5.33
C GLU A 65 -7.16 3.98 -4.94
N ALA A 66 -8.04 4.99 -4.95
CA ALA A 66 -7.70 6.34 -4.52
C ALA A 66 -7.23 6.38 -3.05
N TYR A 67 -7.90 5.63 -2.16
CA TYR A 67 -7.53 5.54 -0.76
C TYR A 67 -6.18 4.85 -0.57
N ARG A 68 -5.90 3.76 -1.30
CA ARG A 68 -4.59 3.07 -1.29
C ARG A 68 -3.46 4.01 -1.71
N LEU A 69 -3.65 4.75 -2.81
CA LEU A 69 -2.66 5.74 -3.30
C LEU A 69 -2.40 6.86 -2.29
N LEU A 70 -3.44 7.31 -1.58
CA LEU A 70 -3.31 8.29 -0.52
C LEU A 70 -2.57 7.71 0.70
N HIS A 71 -2.87 6.47 1.09
CA HIS A 71 -2.25 5.77 2.21
C HIS A 71 -0.76 5.53 1.98
N GLU A 72 -0.37 4.97 0.83
CA GLU A 72 1.04 4.78 0.45
C GLU A 72 1.84 6.09 0.58
N ARG A 73 1.22 7.21 0.21
CA ARG A 73 1.88 8.52 0.25
C ARG A 73 2.02 9.10 1.66
N VAL A 74 1.11 8.79 2.58
CA VAL A 74 1.22 9.24 3.98
C VAL A 74 2.09 8.31 4.83
N SER A 75 2.18 7.03 4.45
CA SER A 75 2.95 6.00 5.16
C SER A 75 4.46 6.03 4.87
N ALA A 76 4.93 7.03 4.13
CA ALA A 76 6.36 7.19 3.88
C ALA A 76 7.13 7.41 5.21
N PRO A 77 8.24 6.66 5.46
CA PRO A 77 8.89 6.54 6.78
C PRO A 77 9.44 7.86 7.36
N HIS A 78 9.58 8.89 6.53
CA HIS A 78 10.10 10.21 6.92
C HIS A 78 9.01 11.21 7.36
N LYS A 79 7.73 10.79 7.45
CA LYS A 79 6.63 11.70 7.79
C LYS A 79 6.14 11.53 9.23
N SER A 80 6.29 12.60 10.02
CA SER A 80 5.79 12.66 11.40
C SER A 80 4.27 12.83 11.53
N LYS A 81 3.58 13.24 10.45
CA LYS A 81 2.12 13.40 10.40
C LYS A 81 1.56 12.76 9.13
N ARG A 82 0.58 11.85 9.27
CA ARG A 82 -0.08 11.14 8.16
C ARG A 82 -1.08 12.02 7.41
N ARG A 83 -0.56 13.09 6.79
CA ARG A 83 -1.35 14.04 6.01
C ARG A 83 -0.67 14.42 4.70
N VAL A 84 -1.48 14.69 3.68
CA VAL A 84 -1.04 15.19 2.38
C VAL A 84 -1.72 16.50 2.05
N LYS A 85 -1.03 17.40 1.34
CA LYS A 85 -1.66 18.63 0.86
C LYS A 85 -2.70 18.29 -0.20
N LEU A 86 -3.86 18.97 -0.19
CA LEU A 86 -4.92 18.79 -1.18
C LEU A 86 -4.40 18.91 -2.62
N LYS A 87 -3.52 19.89 -2.88
CA LYS A 87 -2.88 20.06 -4.20
C LYS A 87 -2.07 18.83 -4.63
N THR A 88 -1.37 18.19 -3.69
CA THR A 88 -0.59 16.98 -3.93
C THR A 88 -1.50 15.79 -4.18
N ALA A 89 -2.57 15.63 -3.41
CA ALA A 89 -3.58 14.59 -3.63
C ALA A 89 -4.26 14.74 -5.00
N LYS A 90 -4.68 15.97 -5.36
CA LYS A 90 -5.22 16.27 -6.70
C LYS A 90 -4.25 15.92 -7.83
N ASN A 91 -2.96 16.14 -7.64
CA ASN A 91 -1.93 15.78 -8.63
C ASN A 91 -1.64 14.27 -8.71
N LYS A 92 -2.13 13.45 -7.77
CA LYS A 92 -1.94 12.00 -7.81
C LYS A 92 -3.19 11.25 -8.20
N LEU A 93 -4.36 11.76 -7.81
CA LEU A 93 -5.66 11.13 -8.04
C LEU A 93 -6.37 11.60 -9.30
N TYR A 94 -5.72 12.47 -10.10
CA TYR A 94 -6.31 12.84 -11.39
C TYR A 94 -6.04 11.75 -12.41
N ASP A 95 -7.05 11.45 -13.20
CA ASP A 95 -6.98 10.57 -14.35
C ASP A 95 -7.76 11.21 -15.51
N ASN A 96 -7.86 10.51 -16.64
CA ASN A 96 -8.59 11.00 -17.81
C ASN A 96 -10.11 11.15 -17.54
N ASN A 97 -10.65 10.47 -16.53
CA ASN A 97 -12.08 10.49 -16.19
C ASN A 97 -12.42 11.51 -15.07
N THR A 98 -11.41 11.95 -14.32
CA THR A 98 -11.52 12.79 -13.12
C THR A 98 -10.45 13.89 -13.17
N PRO A 99 -10.78 15.05 -13.78
CA PRO A 99 -9.85 16.17 -13.79
C PRO A 99 -9.56 16.68 -12.38
N LYS A 100 -8.42 17.36 -12.19
CA LYS A 100 -7.98 17.89 -10.87
C LYS A 100 -9.02 18.73 -10.13
N SER A 101 -9.90 19.42 -10.86
CA SER A 101 -11.02 20.18 -10.31
C SER A 101 -12.10 19.27 -9.71
N ALA A 102 -12.36 18.11 -10.32
CA ALA A 102 -13.35 17.13 -9.92
C ALA A 102 -12.88 16.19 -8.80
N VAL A 103 -11.57 15.97 -8.64
CA VAL A 103 -11.00 15.07 -7.61
C VAL A 103 -11.55 15.38 -6.21
N LEU A 104 -11.69 16.65 -5.84
CA LEU A 104 -12.23 17.03 -4.53
C LEU A 104 -13.68 16.54 -4.35
N GLY A 105 -14.52 16.73 -5.36
CA GLY A 105 -15.95 16.42 -5.28
C GLY A 105 -16.28 14.95 -5.53
N LYS A 106 -15.54 14.28 -6.42
CA LYS A 106 -15.81 12.90 -6.86
C LYS A 106 -15.04 11.84 -6.09
N ILE A 107 -13.93 12.20 -5.44
CA ILE A 107 -13.06 11.23 -4.75
C ILE A 107 -12.91 11.60 -3.28
N ILE A 108 -12.40 12.81 -2.98
CA ILE A 108 -12.06 13.20 -1.60
C ILE A 108 -13.32 13.33 -0.71
N LYS A 109 -14.36 14.01 -1.18
CA LYS A 109 -15.62 14.16 -0.42
C LYS A 109 -16.33 12.82 -0.14
N PRO A 110 -16.47 11.90 -1.11
CA PRO A 110 -16.99 10.56 -0.84
C PRO A 110 -16.17 9.80 0.20
N LEU A 111 -14.83 9.80 0.07
CA LEU A 111 -13.96 9.18 1.06
C LEU A 111 -14.09 9.79 2.46
N GLU A 112 -14.31 11.11 2.54
CA GLU A 112 -14.54 11.81 3.81
C GLU A 112 -15.89 11.44 4.43
N SER A 113 -16.94 11.37 3.61
CA SER A 113 -18.29 11.00 4.06
C SER A 113 -18.35 9.56 4.57
N LEU A 114 -17.53 8.68 3.98
CA LEU A 114 -17.37 7.29 4.41
C LEU A 114 -16.38 7.12 5.59
N GLY A 115 -15.75 8.20 6.05
CA GLY A 115 -14.85 8.20 7.20
C GLY A 115 -13.43 7.66 6.94
N TYR A 116 -13.06 7.43 5.68
CA TYR A 116 -11.73 6.95 5.31
C TYR A 116 -10.67 8.06 5.29
N VAL A 117 -11.06 9.32 5.12
CA VAL A 117 -10.16 10.48 5.17
C VAL A 117 -10.83 11.64 5.90
N SER A 118 -10.05 12.65 6.31
CA SER A 118 -10.59 13.89 6.86
C SER A 118 -9.93 15.09 6.21
N VAL A 119 -10.71 16.11 5.86
CA VAL A 119 -10.19 17.34 5.27
C VAL A 119 -10.04 18.42 6.34
N GLU A 120 -8.79 18.81 6.61
CA GLU A 120 -8.46 19.88 7.55
C GLU A 120 -8.03 21.14 6.80
N ALA A 121 -8.74 22.25 7.01
CA ALA A 121 -8.31 23.56 6.53
C ALA A 121 -7.24 24.13 7.48
N GLY A 122 -6.01 24.25 6.99
CA GLY A 122 -4.95 25.01 7.67
C GLY A 122 -4.83 26.43 7.14
N HIS A 123 -4.08 27.28 7.84
CA HIS A 123 -3.91 28.71 7.52
C HIS A 123 -3.54 29.03 6.06
N GLN A 124 -2.72 28.21 5.40
CA GLN A 124 -2.28 28.43 4.01
C GLN A 124 -2.53 27.23 3.09
N ASN A 125 -2.95 26.09 3.64
CA ASN A 125 -3.08 24.86 2.88
C ASN A 125 -4.23 24.03 3.44
N VAL A 126 -4.98 23.40 2.54
CA VAL A 126 -5.92 22.34 2.89
C VAL A 126 -5.17 21.02 2.94
N TRP A 127 -5.33 20.28 4.03
CA TRP A 127 -4.71 18.99 4.29
C TRP A 127 -5.77 17.90 4.21
N ILE A 128 -5.37 16.76 3.66
CA ILE A 128 -6.13 15.51 3.74
C ILE A 128 -5.37 14.65 4.74
N VAL A 129 -6.01 14.40 5.87
CA VAL A 129 -5.54 13.47 6.90
C VAL A 129 -6.05 12.09 6.50
N VAL A 130 -5.13 11.14 6.42
CA VAL A 130 -5.45 9.76 6.08
C VAL A 130 -5.18 8.94 7.35
N PRO A 131 -6.22 8.52 8.08
CA PRO A 131 -6.06 7.63 9.22
C PRO A 131 -5.35 6.35 8.80
N PRO A 132 -4.69 5.65 9.76
CA PRO A 132 -4.17 4.30 9.49
C PRO A 132 -5.27 3.43 8.91
N MET A 133 -4.90 2.58 7.94
CA MET A 133 -5.79 1.53 7.47
C MET A 133 -6.30 0.74 8.68
N ARG A 134 -7.62 0.65 8.79
CA ARG A 134 -8.26 -0.23 9.76
C ARG A 134 -8.24 -1.61 9.15
N TYR A 135 -7.72 -2.55 9.89
CA TYR A 135 -7.66 -3.94 9.48
C TYR A 135 -8.73 -4.66 10.30
N THR A 136 -9.67 -5.34 9.64
CA THR A 136 -10.60 -6.24 10.35
C THR A 136 -9.90 -7.57 10.47
N ASP A 137 -9.48 -7.92 11.68
CA ASP A 137 -9.20 -9.31 12.03
C ASP A 137 -10.38 -10.15 11.52
N SER A 138 -10.10 -11.20 10.74
CA SER A 138 -11.12 -11.97 10.02
C SER A 138 -12.00 -12.82 10.96
N GLU A 139 -12.14 -12.43 12.23
CA GLU A 139 -12.86 -13.14 13.28
C GLU A 139 -14.17 -12.46 13.74
N ASP A 140 -14.53 -11.26 13.29
CA ASP A 140 -15.68 -10.51 13.85
C ASP A 140 -16.72 -10.02 12.82
N LEU A 141 -17.19 -10.94 11.97
CA LEU A 141 -18.52 -10.85 11.38
C LEU A 141 -19.47 -11.81 12.12
N VAL A 142 -19.75 -11.53 13.39
CA VAL A 142 -21.01 -12.00 13.97
C VAL A 142 -22.13 -11.17 13.38
N GLU A 143 -22.84 -11.79 12.44
CA GLU A 143 -24.13 -11.38 11.91
C GLU A 143 -24.97 -10.74 13.03
N ALA A 144 -25.41 -9.50 12.80
CA ALA A 144 -26.39 -8.85 13.65
C ALA A 144 -27.71 -9.62 13.53
N GLY A 145 -27.84 -10.65 14.37
CA GLY A 145 -29.06 -11.41 14.57
C GLY A 145 -30.17 -10.50 15.08
N GLU A 146 -30.97 -10.08 14.11
CA GLU A 146 -32.31 -9.55 14.15
C GLU A 146 -33.04 -9.63 15.50
N LYS A 147 -33.57 -8.47 15.90
CA LYS A 147 -34.53 -8.32 17.00
C LYS A 147 -35.68 -9.32 16.85
N ALA A 148 -35.80 -10.27 17.77
CA ALA A 148 -37.08 -10.89 18.10
C ALA A 148 -37.67 -10.18 19.32
N VAL A 149 -38.53 -9.19 19.03
CA VAL A 149 -39.52 -8.67 19.97
C VAL A 149 -40.80 -9.49 19.78
N ALA A 150 -41.45 -9.77 20.91
CA ALA A 150 -42.77 -10.39 21.13
C ALA A 150 -42.76 -11.90 21.43
#